data_AF-A0A925XA54-F1
#
_entry.id   AF-A0A925XA54-F1
#
_cell.length_a   1.000
_cell.length_b   1.000
_cell.length_c   1.000
_cell.angle_alpha   90.00
_cell.angle_beta   90.00
_cell.angle_gamma   90.00
#
_symmetry.space_group_name_H-M   'P 1'
#
loop_
_entity.id
_entity.type
_entity.pdbx_description
1 polymer ?
#
loop_
_entity_poly.entity_id
_entity_poly.type
_entity_poly.pdbx_seq_one_letter_code
_entity_poly.pdbx_strand_id
1 'polypeptide(L)'
;MKRLVVRNASSRQRPRRGAMIVFAILALLIVSMLGASLLKTVSISRQQLQRESLHTQAVWLADSGAARAVAQLNASPEYTGETWSVPAEQLSAGRTASVRIATSPVPDHPERTIIVATAEYPQDSPTAIRITKRITVTTPKPPSL
;
A
#
# COMPACT_ATOMS: atom_id res chain seq x y z
N MET A 1 -14.98 -65.46 70.51
CA MET A 1 -15.25 -64.03 70.22
C MET A 1 -13.97 -63.32 69.78
N LYS A 2 -13.67 -63.22 68.48
CA LYS A 2 -12.65 -62.28 67.95
C LYS A 2 -13.18 -61.74 66.62
N ARG A 3 -13.55 -60.45 66.62
CA ARG A 3 -14.03 -59.72 65.44
C ARG A 3 -12.86 -59.50 64.49
N LEU A 4 -12.96 -60.03 63.28
CA LEU A 4 -12.13 -59.60 62.16
C LEU A 4 -12.69 -58.28 61.65
N VAL A 5 -12.02 -57.19 62.02
CA VAL A 5 -12.28 -55.85 61.46
C VAL A 5 -11.63 -55.84 60.08
N VAL A 6 -12.44 -56.06 59.04
CA VAL A 6 -12.06 -55.79 57.66
C VAL A 6 -11.93 -54.28 57.52
N ARG A 7 -10.69 -53.77 57.51
CA ARG A 7 -10.41 -52.36 57.24
C ARG A 7 -10.73 -52.06 55.78
N ASN A 8 -11.73 -51.21 55.59
CA ASN A 8 -12.18 -50.68 54.31
C ASN A 8 -11.01 -50.16 53.45
N ALA A 9 -10.98 -50.59 52.20
CA ALA A 9 -10.12 -50.03 51.17
C ALA A 9 -10.46 -48.55 50.97
N SER A 10 -9.52 -47.66 51.29
CA SER A 10 -9.58 -46.25 50.92
C SER A 10 -9.34 -46.13 49.42
N SER A 11 -10.42 -46.11 48.64
CA SER A 11 -10.37 -45.70 47.24
C SER A 11 -10.01 -44.21 47.16
N ARG A 12 -8.72 -43.91 47.06
CA ARG A 12 -8.23 -42.58 46.66
C ARG A 12 -8.59 -42.33 45.20
N GLN A 13 -9.84 -41.99 44.94
CA GLN A 13 -10.21 -41.31 43.71
C GLN A 13 -9.76 -39.85 43.81
N ARG A 14 -8.81 -39.43 42.96
CA ARG A 14 -8.86 -38.25 42.07
C ARG A 14 -7.47 -37.72 41.66
N PRO A 15 -6.88 -38.25 40.58
CA PRO A 15 -5.94 -37.49 39.75
C PRO A 15 -6.58 -36.94 38.44
N ARG A 16 -7.78 -37.41 38.07
CA ARG A 16 -8.42 -37.06 36.78
C ARG A 16 -8.93 -35.62 36.67
N ARG A 17 -9.24 -34.96 37.80
CA ARG A 17 -9.73 -33.56 37.78
C ARG A 17 -8.62 -32.56 37.46
N GLY A 18 -7.38 -32.82 37.90
CA GLY A 18 -6.23 -31.98 37.56
C GLY A 18 -5.90 -32.06 36.06
N ALA A 19 -5.93 -33.27 35.49
CA ALA A 19 -5.68 -33.48 34.07
C ALA A 19 -6.68 -32.73 33.17
N MET A 20 -7.98 -32.72 33.52
CA MET A 20 -9.01 -31.98 32.78
C MET A 20 -8.73 -30.46 32.72
N ILE A 21 -8.28 -29.86 33.81
CA ILE A 21 -7.95 -28.42 33.85
C ILE A 21 -6.74 -28.13 32.96
N VAL A 22 -5.72 -28.98 33.00
CA VAL A 22 -4.52 -28.84 32.13
C VAL A 22 -4.90 -28.93 30.65
N PHE A 23 -5.76 -29.89 30.28
CA PHE A 23 -6.26 -30.01 28.91
C PHE A 23 -7.08 -28.79 28.49
N ALA A 24 -7.95 -28.27 29.35
CA ALA A 24 -8.73 -27.07 29.08
C ALA A 24 -7.84 -25.84 28.86
N ILE A 25 -6.82 -25.65 29.70
CA ILE A 25 -5.85 -24.55 29.56
C ILE A 25 -5.05 -24.69 28.26
N LEU A 26 -4.59 -25.91 27.94
CA LEU A 26 -3.86 -26.16 26.70
C LEU A 26 -4.74 -25.86 25.47
N ALA A 27 -5.99 -26.31 25.47
CA ALA A 27 -6.95 -26.01 24.41
C ALA A 27 -7.18 -24.49 24.28
N LEU A 28 -7.33 -23.78 25.41
CA LEU A 28 -7.51 -22.33 25.42
C LEU A 28 -6.28 -21.59 24.87
N LEU A 29 -5.07 -22.05 25.19
CA LEU A 29 -3.82 -21.49 24.68
C LEU A 29 -3.70 -21.69 23.17
N ILE A 30 -4.02 -22.88 22.66
CA ILE A 30 -4.02 -23.18 21.23
C ILE A 30 -5.02 -22.27 20.50
N VAL A 31 -6.25 -22.16 20.99
CA VAL A 31 -7.28 -21.28 20.40
C VAL A 31 -6.86 -19.81 20.44
N SER A 32 -6.24 -19.36 21.54
CA SER A 32 -5.75 -17.99 21.68
C SER A 32 -4.61 -17.68 20.70
N MET A 33 -3.67 -18.60 20.51
CA MET A 33 -2.59 -18.45 19.52
C MET A 33 -3.14 -18.40 18.09
N LEU A 34 -4.12 -19.22 17.75
CA LEU A 34 -4.78 -19.20 16.44
C LEU A 34 -5.56 -17.89 16.22
N GLY A 35 -6.27 -17.41 17.24
CA GLY A 35 -6.95 -16.11 17.18
C GLY A 35 -5.97 -14.95 16.98
N ALA A 36 -4.86 -14.94 17.73
CA ALA A 36 -3.83 -13.92 17.62
C ALA A 36 -3.13 -13.92 16.24
N SER A 37 -2.90 -15.10 15.65
CA SER A 37 -2.28 -15.19 14.33
C SER A 37 -3.18 -14.63 13.24
N LEU A 38 -4.49 -14.91 13.28
CA LEU A 38 -5.48 -14.34 12.36
C LEU A 38 -5.55 -12.81 12.47
N LEU A 39 -5.63 -12.28 13.69
CA LEU A 39 -5.63 -10.84 13.96
C LEU A 39 -4.37 -10.16 13.39
N LYS A 40 -3.19 -10.79 13.56
CA LYS A 40 -1.93 -10.28 13.02
C LYS A 40 -1.94 -10.26 11.50
N THR A 41 -2.43 -11.33 10.85
CA THR A 41 -2.54 -11.42 9.39
C THR A 41 -3.46 -10.34 8.82
N VAL A 42 -4.61 -10.09 9.45
CA VAL A 42 -5.54 -9.04 9.02
C VAL A 42 -4.89 -7.66 9.12
N SER A 43 -4.15 -7.39 10.19
CA SER A 43 -3.44 -6.11 10.36
C SER A 43 -2.39 -5.87 9.28
N ILE A 44 -1.57 -6.90 8.98
CA ILE A 44 -0.56 -6.84 7.92
C ILE A 44 -1.21 -6.64 6.55
N SER A 45 -2.29 -7.37 6.26
CA SER A 45 -3.01 -7.26 4.99
C SER A 45 -3.57 -5.86 4.76
N ARG A 46 -4.11 -5.21 5.81
CA ARG A 46 -4.57 -3.81 5.72
C ARG A 46 -3.44 -2.84 5.37
N GLN A 47 -2.28 -2.99 5.99
CA GLN A 47 -1.13 -2.15 5.68
C GLN A 47 -0.64 -2.35 4.24
N GLN A 48 -0.64 -3.60 3.77
CA GLN A 48 -0.28 -3.92 2.38
C GLN A 48 -1.26 -3.29 1.39
N LEU A 49 -2.57 -3.43 1.62
CA LEU A 49 -3.61 -2.84 0.77
C LEU A 49 -3.51 -1.30 0.71
N GLN A 50 -3.20 -0.66 1.85
CA GLN A 50 -3.00 0.79 1.86
C GLN A 50 -1.79 1.22 1.02
N ARG A 51 -0.66 0.50 1.12
CA ARG A 51 0.53 0.79 0.32
C ARG A 51 0.28 0.58 -1.17
N GLU A 52 -0.40 -0.50 -1.53
CA GLU A 52 -0.76 -0.79 -2.91
C GLU A 52 -1.65 0.32 -3.49
N SER A 53 -2.68 0.73 -2.74
CA SER A 53 -3.55 1.85 -3.15
C SER A 53 -2.79 3.15 -3.36
N LEU A 54 -1.85 3.48 -2.46
CA LEU A 54 -0.98 4.65 -2.63
C LEU A 54 -0.13 4.55 -3.90
N HIS A 55 0.42 3.37 -4.17
CA HIS A 55 1.27 3.11 -5.31
C HIS A 55 0.49 3.25 -6.62
N THR A 56 -0.67 2.60 -6.74
CA THR A 56 -1.56 2.71 -7.90
C THR A 56 -1.96 4.16 -8.15
N GLN A 57 -2.31 4.91 -7.09
CA GLN A 57 -2.68 6.32 -7.24
C GLN A 57 -1.51 7.17 -7.76
N ALA A 58 -0.29 6.95 -7.25
CA ALA A 58 0.91 7.64 -7.71
C ALA A 58 1.23 7.31 -9.19
N VAL A 59 1.03 6.05 -9.61
CA VAL A 59 1.16 5.64 -11.01
C VAL A 59 0.17 6.38 -11.90
N TRP A 60 -1.12 6.40 -11.54
CA TRP A 60 -2.14 7.12 -12.31
C TRP A 60 -1.89 8.63 -12.37
N LEU A 61 -1.34 9.22 -11.31
CA LEU A 61 -0.94 10.62 -11.29
C LEU A 61 0.23 10.90 -12.25
N ALA A 62 1.23 10.02 -12.30
CA ALA A 62 2.35 10.15 -13.25
C ALA A 62 1.87 10.00 -14.70
N ASP A 63 0.96 9.05 -14.95
CA ASP A 63 0.33 8.85 -16.26
C ASP A 63 -0.47 10.09 -16.69
N SER A 64 -1.27 10.63 -15.78
CA SER A 64 -2.08 11.84 -16.02
C SER A 64 -1.19 13.05 -16.26
N GLY A 65 -0.08 13.19 -15.52
CA GLY A 65 0.90 14.25 -15.75
C GLY A 65 1.58 14.15 -17.12
N ALA A 66 1.93 12.94 -17.55
CA ALA A 66 2.49 12.72 -18.88
C ALA A 66 1.47 13.08 -19.98
N ALA A 67 0.22 12.62 -19.85
CA ALA A 67 -0.85 12.95 -20.79
C ALA A 67 -1.14 14.46 -20.83
N ARG A 68 -1.14 15.13 -19.66
CA ARG A 68 -1.28 16.57 -19.54
C ARG A 68 -0.16 17.31 -20.28
N ALA A 69 1.09 16.91 -20.13
CA ALA A 69 2.19 17.52 -20.89
C ALA A 69 2.08 17.32 -22.39
N VAL A 70 1.60 16.16 -22.87
CA VAL A 70 1.32 15.97 -24.30
C VAL A 70 0.26 16.96 -24.78
N ALA A 71 -0.83 17.14 -24.02
CA ALA A 71 -1.87 18.11 -24.36
C ALA A 71 -1.32 19.55 -24.37
N GLN A 72 -0.49 19.91 -23.39
CA GLN A 72 0.14 21.24 -23.32
C GLN A 72 1.13 21.48 -24.46
N LEU A 73 1.95 20.48 -24.83
CA LEU A 73 2.88 20.59 -25.97
C LEU A 73 2.15 20.73 -27.30
N ASN A 74 0.99 20.07 -27.45
CA ASN A 74 0.16 20.22 -28.65
C ASN A 74 -0.52 21.60 -28.71
N ALA A 75 -0.85 22.19 -27.57
CA ALA A 75 -1.45 23.53 -27.49
C ALA A 75 -0.40 24.65 -27.61
N SER A 76 0.79 24.45 -27.03
CA SER A 76 1.91 25.39 -27.02
C SER A 76 3.24 24.63 -27.16
N PRO A 77 3.92 24.72 -28.31
CA PRO A 77 5.21 24.08 -28.54
C PRO A 77 6.33 24.56 -27.60
N GLU A 78 6.16 25.74 -26.98
CA GLU A 78 7.15 26.34 -26.07
C GLU A 78 7.02 25.82 -24.62
N TYR A 79 6.12 24.87 -24.35
CA TYR A 79 5.92 24.34 -23.01
C TYR A 79 7.15 23.58 -22.50
N THR A 80 7.74 24.06 -21.39
CA THR A 80 8.96 23.53 -20.76
C THR A 80 8.71 22.63 -19.54
N GLY A 81 7.47 22.61 -19.04
CA GLY A 81 7.11 21.90 -17.81
C GLY A 81 6.28 22.75 -16.85
N GLU A 82 5.74 22.10 -15.83
CA GLU A 82 4.98 22.73 -14.75
C GLU A 82 4.99 21.85 -13.49
N THR A 83 4.59 22.41 -12.35
CA THR A 83 4.20 21.59 -11.20
C THR A 83 2.69 21.67 -11.04
N TRP A 84 2.02 20.55 -11.28
CA TRP A 84 0.58 20.43 -11.12
C TRP A 84 0.26 19.93 -9.72
N SER A 85 -0.44 20.73 -8.92
CA SER A 85 -0.98 20.31 -7.62
C SER A 85 -2.41 19.81 -7.79
N VAL A 86 -2.68 18.59 -7.30
CA VAL A 86 -4.00 17.97 -7.32
C VAL A 86 -4.60 18.09 -5.91
N PRO A 87 -5.71 18.82 -5.77
CA PRO A 87 -6.32 19.04 -4.47
C PRO A 87 -7.04 17.78 -3.99
N ALA A 88 -7.19 17.65 -2.67
CA ALA A 88 -7.67 16.42 -2.02
C ALA A 88 -9.09 16.01 -2.46
N GLU A 89 -9.92 16.98 -2.85
CA GLU A 89 -11.31 16.78 -3.27
C GLU A 89 -11.41 16.05 -4.61
N GLN A 90 -10.36 16.08 -5.42
CA GLN A 90 -10.29 15.37 -6.70
C GLN A 90 -9.72 13.95 -6.55
N LEU A 91 -9.30 13.56 -5.33
CA LEU A 91 -8.66 12.29 -5.05
C LEU A 91 -9.52 11.48 -4.07
N SER A 92 -9.87 10.25 -4.45
CA SER A 92 -10.76 9.37 -3.67
C SER A 92 -10.27 9.08 -2.24
N ALA A 93 -9.00 9.33 -1.94
CA ALA A 93 -8.37 9.08 -0.65
C ALA A 93 -8.12 10.36 0.19
N GLY A 94 -8.69 11.50 -0.24
CA GLY A 94 -8.80 12.72 0.57
C GLY A 94 -7.46 13.36 0.94
N ARG A 95 -6.43 13.17 0.12
CA ARG A 95 -5.08 13.68 0.33
C ARG A 95 -4.60 14.38 -0.93
N THR A 96 -3.81 15.44 -0.78
CA THR A 96 -3.24 16.18 -1.91
C THR A 96 -2.13 15.39 -2.60
N ALA A 97 -1.91 15.70 -3.87
CA ALA A 97 -0.80 15.18 -4.65
C ALA A 97 -0.08 16.30 -5.40
N SER A 98 1.20 16.09 -5.71
CA SER A 98 1.95 16.95 -6.61
C SER A 98 2.50 16.14 -7.78
N VAL A 99 2.47 16.71 -8.98
CA VAL A 99 3.06 16.12 -10.18
C VAL A 99 3.97 17.15 -10.82
N ARG A 100 5.29 16.93 -10.72
CA ARG A 100 6.29 17.76 -11.38
C ARG A 100 6.50 17.24 -12.78
N ILE A 101 6.31 18.10 -13.77
CA ILE A 101 6.47 17.76 -15.18
C ILE A 101 7.61 18.61 -15.74
N ALA A 102 8.53 17.97 -16.44
CA ALA A 102 9.60 18.62 -17.18
C ALA A 102 9.63 18.10 -18.61
N THR A 103 9.86 18.98 -19.57
CA THR A 103 10.06 18.61 -20.97
C THR A 103 11.47 18.99 -21.41
N SER A 104 12.05 18.21 -22.32
CA SER A 104 13.37 18.49 -22.88
C SER A 104 13.43 17.97 -24.32
N PRO A 105 13.98 18.73 -25.28
CA PRO A 105 14.17 18.22 -26.63
C PRO A 105 15.18 17.06 -26.63
N VAL A 106 14.99 16.11 -27.55
CA VAL A 106 15.95 15.01 -27.75
C VAL A 106 17.15 15.56 -28.55
N PRO A 107 18.40 15.37 -28.08
CA PRO A 107 19.58 15.67 -28.87
C PRO A 107 19.49 14.98 -30.24
N ASP A 108 19.92 15.66 -31.30
CA ASP A 108 19.88 15.18 -32.70
C ASP A 108 18.48 15.01 -33.32
N HIS A 109 17.40 15.16 -32.55
CA HIS A 109 16.01 15.00 -32.99
C HIS A 109 15.11 16.11 -32.42
N PRO A 110 15.18 17.36 -32.92
CA PRO A 110 14.42 18.50 -32.40
C PRO A 110 12.90 18.34 -32.55
N GLU A 111 12.44 17.45 -33.42
CA GLU A 111 11.04 17.05 -33.57
C GLU A 111 10.55 16.13 -32.44
N ARG A 112 11.44 15.68 -31.56
CA ARG A 112 11.13 14.80 -30.43
C ARG A 112 11.36 15.52 -29.11
N THR A 113 10.40 15.36 -28.21
CA THR A 113 10.47 15.89 -26.85
C THR A 113 10.34 14.75 -25.85
N ILE A 114 11.27 14.71 -24.90
CA ILE A 114 11.19 13.85 -23.73
C ILE A 114 10.32 14.56 -22.70
N ILE A 115 9.31 13.87 -22.20
CA ILE A 115 8.48 14.29 -21.08
C ILE A 115 8.85 13.44 -19.88
N VAL A 116 9.13 14.07 -18.76
CA VAL A 116 9.33 13.43 -17.46
C VAL A 116 8.28 13.94 -16.50
N ALA A 117 7.36 13.07 -16.09
CA ALA A 117 6.32 13.35 -15.11
C ALA A 117 6.59 12.58 -13.83
N THR A 118 6.87 13.30 -12.75
CA THR A 118 7.14 12.76 -11.42
C THR A 118 5.97 13.08 -10.50
N ALA A 119 5.18 12.06 -10.17
CA ALA A 119 4.11 12.17 -9.19
C ALA A 119 4.61 11.85 -7.79
N GLU A 120 4.11 12.60 -6.81
CA GLU A 120 4.33 12.40 -5.38
C GLU A 120 2.98 12.33 -4.67
N TYR A 121 2.71 11.19 -4.04
CA TYR A 121 1.44 10.95 -3.35
C TYR A 121 1.61 10.05 -2.12
N PRO A 122 1.06 10.42 -0.95
CA PRO A 122 0.48 11.73 -0.63
C PRO A 122 1.55 12.82 -0.59
N GLN A 123 1.20 14.05 -0.97
CA GLN A 123 2.12 15.18 -0.87
C GLN A 123 2.50 15.44 0.60
N ASP A 124 3.78 15.80 0.84
CA ASP A 124 4.32 16.18 2.15
C ASP A 124 4.11 15.13 3.27
N SER A 125 4.05 13.85 2.88
CA SER A 125 3.85 12.72 3.80
C SER A 125 5.12 11.88 3.97
N PRO A 126 5.43 11.36 5.17
CA PRO A 126 6.52 10.40 5.36
C PRO A 126 6.28 9.06 4.64
N THR A 127 5.04 8.79 4.22
CA THR A 127 4.67 7.60 3.43
C THR A 127 4.49 7.92 1.94
N ALA A 128 4.97 9.08 1.49
CA ALA A 128 4.87 9.49 0.10
C ALA A 128 5.56 8.49 -0.82
N ILE A 129 4.84 8.08 -1.87
CA ILE A 129 5.35 7.29 -2.97
C ILE A 129 5.63 8.25 -4.13
N ARG A 130 6.81 8.11 -4.72
CA ARG A 130 7.24 8.89 -5.88
C ARG A 130 7.34 7.98 -7.10
N ILE A 131 6.56 8.27 -8.12
CA ILE A 131 6.58 7.54 -9.39
C ILE A 131 6.98 8.51 -10.49
N THR A 132 8.02 8.14 -11.24
CA THR A 132 8.49 8.90 -12.39
C THR A 132 8.16 8.15 -13.65
N LYS A 133 7.43 8.79 -14.56
CA LYS A 133 7.18 8.31 -15.91
C LYS A 133 7.95 9.15 -16.90
N ARG A 134 8.64 8.48 -17.82
CA ARG A 134 9.33 9.10 -18.94
C ARG A 134 8.72 8.60 -20.25
N ILE A 135 8.31 9.51 -21.11
CA ILE A 135 7.84 9.21 -22.46
C ILE A 135 8.53 10.13 -23.46
N THR A 136 8.72 9.65 -24.69
CA THR A 136 9.20 10.47 -25.80
C THR A 136 8.05 10.65 -26.77
N VAL A 137 7.75 11.88 -27.14
CA VAL A 137 6.71 12.22 -28.11
C VAL A 137 7.30 12.99 -29.27
N THR A 138 6.69 12.82 -30.45
CA THR A 138 7.00 13.65 -31.61
C THR A 138 6.10 14.87 -31.59
N THR A 139 6.69 16.04 -31.49
CA THR A 139 5.97 17.32 -31.47
C THR A 139 5.81 17.81 -32.91
N PRO A 140 4.61 18.21 -33.36
CA PRO A 140 4.44 18.77 -34.69
C PRO A 140 5.25 20.06 -34.81
N LYS A 141 6.19 20.10 -35.75
CA LYS A 141 7.03 21.25 -36.07
C LYS A 141 6.11 22.46 -36.39
N PRO A 142 6.26 23.63 -35.75
CA PRO A 142 5.50 24.81 -36.15
C PRO A 142 5.85 25.16 -37.61
N PRO A 143 4.87 25.56 -38.44
CA PRO A 143 5.13 25.96 -39.81
C PRO A 143 6.11 27.13 -39.79
N SER A 144 7.26 26.95 -40.45
CA SER A 144 8.20 28.04 -40.70
C SER A 144 7.53 29.06 -41.61
N LEU A 145 7.25 30.24 -41.07
CA LEU A 145 6.96 31.45 -41.85
C LEU A 145 8.24 32.00 -42.48
#